data_AF-A0A0L7LUU4-F1
#
_entry.id   AF-A0A0L7LUU4-F1
#
_cell.length_a   1.000
_cell.length_b   1.000
_cell.length_c   1.000
_cell.angle_alpha   90.00
_cell.angle_beta   90.00
_cell.angle_gamma   90.00
#
_symmetry.space_group_name_H-M   'P 1'
#
loop_
_entity.id
_entity.type
_entity.pdbx_description
1 polymer ?
#
loop_
_entity_poly.entity_id
_entity_poly.type
_entity_poly.pdbx_seq_one_letter_code
_entity_poly.pdbx_strand_id
1 'polypeptide(L)'
;MDLQSWLSKAPKYTTFRINKLKHFDSNTLKNFLVAQSKELNSQQIPKYYFIRPDCLVLEQWPEDIALEQTGMEVVVDALCAAAVLRGAHVFAPGILGLPANCQLDERVAIYGDLEGHCKRGLKVKYEGKKLFVGTGYLKKLRYDLFDNGVQPRGSSPSEPALDSMWVGSGGPTKQIYLRHVCFSGEQDHTFSRNVSRSRVTCVNAFAFDSTKLYSAESSGINSGPPFPINSFDKVLLDAPCSGLGQRPQLHNKMTPKMIHTCTVTDEENEGMVVWALDKFPCLRLIPAEPLLGGPGLADKGLSDEQRLMVQRFGPTIDSLRPSEEIYRDSIGFFIAAFTKIPAPLATLTH
;
A
#
# COMPACT_ATOMS: atom_id res chain seq x y z
N MET A 1 20.12 -7.92 3.30
CA MET A 1 18.85 -8.62 3.07
C MET A 1 18.61 -8.59 1.57
N ASP A 2 18.26 -9.73 0.96
CA ASP A 2 17.92 -9.77 -0.46
C ASP A 2 16.64 -8.96 -0.73
N LEU A 3 16.68 -8.06 -1.72
CA LEU A 3 15.58 -7.15 -2.05
C LEU A 3 14.34 -7.91 -2.53
N GLN A 4 14.51 -9.00 -3.28
CA GLN A 4 13.39 -9.82 -3.75
C GLN A 4 12.69 -10.51 -2.56
N SER A 5 13.46 -11.06 -1.63
CA SER A 5 12.94 -11.58 -0.37
C SER A 5 12.20 -10.52 0.45
N TRP A 6 12.68 -9.28 0.48
CA TRP A 6 12.02 -8.18 1.18
C TRP A 6 10.70 -7.77 0.52
N LEU A 7 10.69 -7.63 -0.82
CA LEU A 7 9.49 -7.27 -1.60
C LEU A 7 8.38 -8.32 -1.47
N SER A 8 8.74 -9.61 -1.41
CA SER A 8 7.76 -10.71 -1.31
C SER A 8 7.07 -10.82 0.05
N LYS A 9 7.60 -10.15 1.09
CA LYS A 9 7.04 -10.16 2.45
C LYS A 9 6.21 -8.93 2.72
N ALA A 10 5.09 -9.11 3.42
CA ALA A 10 4.32 -7.99 3.92
C ALA A 10 5.13 -7.20 4.97
N PRO A 11 4.96 -5.87 5.07
CA PRO A 11 5.57 -5.07 6.13
C PRO A 11 5.18 -5.60 7.51
N LYS A 12 6.10 -5.61 8.47
CA LYS A 12 5.83 -6.06 9.85
C LYS A 12 4.79 -5.19 10.56
N TYR A 13 4.72 -3.93 10.21
CA TYR A 13 3.88 -2.95 10.88
C TYR A 13 2.66 -2.63 10.03
N THR A 14 1.47 -2.72 10.62
CA THR A 14 0.25 -2.19 10.02
C THR A 14 0.03 -0.78 10.56
N THR A 15 -0.08 0.20 9.66
CA THR A 15 -0.22 1.61 10.05
C THR A 15 -1.58 2.17 9.67
N PHE A 16 -2.19 2.92 10.60
CA PHE A 16 -3.49 3.56 10.44
C PHE A 16 -3.36 5.07 10.60
N ARG A 17 -3.86 5.81 9.61
CA ARG A 17 -4.07 7.25 9.77
C ARG A 17 -5.38 7.51 10.50
N ILE A 18 -5.32 8.05 11.70
CA ILE A 18 -6.50 8.41 12.49
C ILE A 18 -7.09 9.71 11.95
N ASN A 19 -8.38 9.68 11.61
CA ASN A 19 -9.12 10.87 11.23
C ASN A 19 -9.47 11.70 12.48
N LYS A 20 -8.64 12.72 12.77
CA LYS A 20 -8.83 13.65 13.90
C LYS A 20 -10.13 14.45 13.85
N LEU A 21 -10.84 14.51 12.71
CA LEU A 21 -12.17 15.15 12.60
C LEU A 21 -13.29 14.25 13.13
N LYS A 22 -12.97 13.03 13.53
CA LYS A 22 -13.87 12.05 14.13
C LYS A 22 -13.34 11.62 15.49
N HIS A 23 -14.25 11.18 16.34
CA HIS A 23 -13.88 10.53 17.58
C HIS A 23 -13.19 9.19 17.27
N PHE A 24 -12.03 8.96 17.89
CA PHE A 24 -11.32 7.69 17.85
C PHE A 24 -11.14 7.18 19.28
N ASP A 25 -11.60 5.96 19.54
CA ASP A 25 -11.45 5.30 20.83
C ASP A 25 -10.53 4.09 20.70
N SER A 26 -9.37 4.16 21.35
CA SER A 26 -8.39 3.07 21.37
C SER A 26 -8.89 1.83 22.10
N ASN A 27 -9.90 1.94 22.98
CA ASN A 27 -10.49 0.79 23.65
C ASN A 27 -11.25 -0.11 22.67
N THR A 28 -11.83 0.45 21.61
CA THR A 28 -12.48 -0.35 20.57
C THR A 28 -11.48 -1.30 19.91
N LEU A 29 -10.28 -0.81 19.58
CA LEU A 29 -9.21 -1.65 19.04
C LEU A 29 -8.73 -2.66 20.08
N LYS A 30 -8.51 -2.23 21.33
CA LYS A 30 -8.09 -3.13 22.42
C LYS A 30 -9.05 -4.30 22.60
N ASN A 31 -10.35 -4.01 22.70
CA ASN A 31 -11.39 -5.02 22.88
C ASN A 31 -11.44 -5.99 21.71
N PHE A 32 -11.26 -5.48 20.49
CA PHE A 32 -11.18 -6.30 19.28
C PHE A 32 -9.97 -7.25 19.30
N LEU A 33 -8.78 -6.77 19.67
CA LEU A 33 -7.59 -7.60 19.78
C LEU A 33 -7.71 -8.65 20.90
N VAL A 34 -8.33 -8.31 22.03
CA VAL A 34 -8.59 -9.25 23.13
C VAL A 34 -9.62 -10.32 22.73
N ALA A 35 -10.65 -9.95 21.97
CA ALA A 35 -11.61 -10.93 21.45
C ALA A 35 -10.91 -11.91 20.50
N GLN A 36 -10.11 -11.36 19.58
CA GLN A 36 -9.32 -12.19 18.67
C GLN A 36 -8.37 -13.10 19.41
N SER A 37 -7.55 -12.63 20.36
CA SER A 37 -6.53 -13.46 21.00
C SER A 37 -7.09 -14.78 21.57
N LYS A 38 -8.36 -14.77 22.03
CA LYS A 38 -9.08 -15.98 22.47
C LYS A 38 -9.33 -16.96 21.34
N GLU A 39 -9.78 -16.49 20.18
CA GLU A 39 -10.00 -17.32 18.99
C GLU A 39 -8.68 -17.93 18.48
N LEU A 40 -7.57 -17.23 18.69
CA LEU A 40 -6.26 -17.68 18.24
C LEU A 40 -5.46 -18.44 19.31
N ASN A 41 -6.09 -18.72 20.46
CA ASN A 41 -5.46 -19.36 21.60
C ASN A 41 -4.14 -18.68 22.06
N SER A 42 -4.05 -17.35 21.90
CA SER A 42 -2.90 -16.57 22.32
C SER A 42 -3.15 -15.88 23.66
N GLN A 43 -2.13 -15.89 24.53
CA GLN A 43 -2.16 -15.22 25.82
C GLN A 43 -1.82 -13.72 25.73
N GLN A 44 -1.30 -13.27 24.59
CA GLN A 44 -0.83 -11.90 24.39
C GLN A 44 -1.51 -11.27 23.17
N ILE A 45 -1.77 -9.97 23.25
CA ILE A 45 -2.20 -9.18 22.08
C ILE A 45 -1.00 -8.47 21.45
N PRO A 46 -1.02 -8.18 20.14
CA PRO A 46 0.01 -7.38 19.50
C PRO A 46 0.11 -5.99 20.13
N LYS A 47 1.34 -5.45 20.16
CA LYS A 47 1.57 -4.08 20.61
C LYS A 47 0.99 -3.09 19.61
N TYR A 48 0.41 -2.02 20.12
CA TYR A 48 -0.01 -0.88 19.32
C TYR A 48 0.27 0.42 20.03
N TYR A 49 0.68 1.43 19.28
CA TYR A 49 1.09 2.73 19.81
C TYR A 49 1.01 3.80 18.72
N PHE A 50 0.99 5.06 19.15
CA PHE A 50 1.03 6.19 18.22
C PHE A 50 2.48 6.59 17.98
N ILE A 51 2.93 6.48 16.73
CA ILE A 51 4.24 7.02 16.31
C ILE A 51 4.14 8.54 16.04
N ARG A 52 2.95 9.00 15.68
CA ARG A 52 2.57 10.42 15.60
C ARG A 52 1.12 10.57 16.09
N PRO A 53 0.66 11.79 16.45
CA PRO A 53 -0.68 11.97 17.01
C PRO A 53 -1.85 11.48 16.12
N ASP A 54 -1.64 11.29 14.82
CA ASP A 54 -2.59 10.73 13.85
C ASP A 54 -2.10 9.45 13.16
N CYS A 55 -0.97 8.87 13.60
CA CYS A 55 -0.45 7.65 13.00
C CYS A 55 -0.35 6.56 14.08
N LEU A 56 -1.30 5.64 14.05
CA LEU A 56 -1.34 4.46 14.91
C LEU A 56 -0.60 3.32 14.22
N VAL A 57 0.36 2.75 14.93
CA VAL A 57 1.12 1.56 14.54
C VAL A 57 0.58 0.37 15.31
N LEU A 58 0.44 -0.75 14.61
CA LEU A 58 0.06 -2.03 15.18
C LEU A 58 1.04 -3.10 14.68
N GLU A 59 1.73 -3.74 15.61
CA GLU A 59 2.76 -4.76 15.36
C GLU A 59 2.15 -6.15 15.12
N GLN A 60 2.93 -7.11 14.63
CA GLN A 60 2.45 -8.47 14.36
C GLN A 60 1.99 -9.22 15.62
N TRP A 61 1.15 -10.24 15.41
CA TRP A 61 0.87 -11.21 16.47
C TRP A 61 2.15 -11.97 16.88
N PRO A 62 2.25 -12.42 18.14
CA PRO A 62 3.41 -13.17 18.59
C PRO A 62 3.64 -14.49 17.83
N GLU A 63 4.89 -14.95 17.81
CA GLU A 63 5.31 -16.12 17.02
C GLU A 63 4.80 -17.47 17.55
N ASP A 64 4.23 -17.53 18.75
CA ASP A 64 3.74 -18.75 19.39
C ASP A 64 2.43 -19.29 18.77
N ILE A 65 1.76 -18.52 17.91
CA ILE A 65 0.46 -18.92 17.38
C ILE A 65 0.59 -19.98 16.27
N ALA A 66 0.17 -21.21 16.55
CA ALA A 66 0.21 -22.30 15.58
C ALA A 66 -0.90 -22.18 14.52
N LEU A 67 -0.54 -22.32 13.25
CA LEU A 67 -1.49 -22.35 12.14
C LEU A 67 -1.82 -23.81 11.81
N GLU A 68 -3.03 -24.25 12.14
CA GLU A 68 -3.55 -25.53 11.67
C GLU A 68 -3.93 -25.41 10.19
N GLN A 69 -3.20 -26.14 9.34
CA GLN A 69 -3.57 -26.27 7.94
C GLN A 69 -4.68 -27.30 7.80
N THR A 70 -5.81 -26.87 7.25
CA THR A 70 -6.90 -27.76 6.84
C THR A 70 -6.56 -28.42 5.50
N GLY A 71 -7.06 -29.62 5.24
CA GLY A 71 -6.85 -30.31 3.95
C GLY A 71 -7.58 -29.66 2.76
N MET A 72 -8.55 -28.78 3.02
CA MET A 72 -9.35 -28.11 1.98
C MET A 72 -8.71 -26.80 1.57
N GLU A 73 -8.43 -26.66 0.27
CA GLU A 73 -7.68 -25.54 -0.29
C GLU A 73 -8.56 -24.65 -1.17
N VAL A 74 -8.57 -23.34 -0.90
CA VAL A 74 -9.13 -22.32 -1.79
C VAL A 74 -8.00 -21.56 -2.45
N VAL A 75 -8.08 -21.37 -3.76
CA VAL A 75 -7.06 -20.64 -4.53
C VAL A 75 -7.59 -19.27 -4.93
N VAL A 76 -6.81 -18.23 -4.62
CA VAL A 76 -7.09 -16.84 -4.98
C VAL A 76 -6.01 -16.29 -5.90
N ASP A 77 -6.30 -15.19 -6.60
CA ASP A 77 -5.30 -14.51 -7.42
C ASP A 77 -4.19 -13.85 -6.56
N ALA A 78 -3.07 -13.48 -7.19
CA ALA A 78 -1.91 -12.91 -6.50
C ALA A 78 -2.20 -11.58 -5.79
N LEU A 79 -3.11 -10.75 -6.33
CA LEU A 79 -3.46 -9.46 -5.72
C LEU A 79 -4.33 -9.66 -4.48
N CYS A 80 -5.29 -10.57 -4.56
CA CYS A 80 -6.12 -10.99 -3.45
C CYS A 80 -5.26 -11.66 -2.38
N ALA A 81 -4.34 -12.54 -2.75
CA ALA A 81 -3.39 -13.15 -1.83
C ALA A 81 -2.52 -12.11 -1.11
N ALA A 82 -2.02 -11.10 -1.82
CA ALA A 82 -1.27 -9.99 -1.23
C ALA A 82 -2.14 -9.14 -0.28
N ALA A 83 -3.42 -8.92 -0.60
CA ALA A 83 -4.36 -8.24 0.28
C ALA A 83 -4.66 -9.07 1.54
N VAL A 84 -4.87 -10.39 1.38
CA VAL A 84 -5.02 -11.33 2.50
C VAL A 84 -3.78 -11.24 3.39
N LEU A 85 -2.56 -11.29 2.85
CA LEU A 85 -1.30 -11.10 3.59
C LEU A 85 -1.21 -9.79 4.41
N ARG A 86 -2.05 -8.79 4.09
CA ARG A 86 -2.16 -7.52 4.84
C ARG A 86 -3.38 -7.46 5.77
N GLY A 87 -4.07 -8.57 6.01
CA GLY A 87 -5.20 -8.66 6.92
C GLY A 87 -6.59 -8.60 6.27
N ALA A 88 -6.70 -8.63 4.93
CA ALA A 88 -7.99 -8.50 4.25
C ALA A 88 -8.82 -9.80 4.20
N HIS A 89 -10.12 -9.64 4.04
CA HIS A 89 -11.04 -10.72 3.65
C HIS A 89 -10.87 -11.11 2.18
N VAL A 90 -11.29 -12.33 1.86
CA VAL A 90 -11.41 -12.76 0.47
C VAL A 90 -12.83 -12.51 -0.01
N PHE A 91 -12.92 -11.74 -1.09
CA PHE A 91 -14.18 -11.47 -1.79
C PHE A 91 -14.29 -12.31 -3.05
N ALA A 92 -15.52 -12.55 -3.49
CA ALA A 92 -15.83 -13.41 -4.64
C ALA A 92 -15.01 -13.13 -5.92
N PRO A 93 -14.69 -11.86 -6.29
CA PRO A 93 -13.87 -11.59 -7.47
C PRO A 93 -12.48 -12.20 -7.40
N GLY A 94 -11.88 -12.28 -6.20
CA GLY A 94 -10.50 -12.78 -6.02
C GLY A 94 -10.38 -14.31 -5.98
N ILE A 95 -11.48 -15.05 -5.85
CA ILE A 95 -11.46 -16.52 -5.79
C ILE A 95 -11.34 -17.10 -7.21
N LEU A 96 -10.32 -17.93 -7.41
CA LEU A 96 -10.05 -18.65 -8.66
C LEU A 96 -10.49 -20.10 -8.58
N GLY A 97 -10.15 -20.81 -7.50
CA GLY A 97 -10.45 -22.24 -7.32
C GLY A 97 -11.13 -22.50 -5.98
N LEU A 98 -12.20 -23.29 -6.01
CA LEU A 98 -12.93 -23.75 -4.82
C LEU A 98 -13.37 -25.20 -5.06
N PRO A 99 -12.97 -26.16 -4.21
CA PRO A 99 -13.39 -27.55 -4.29
C PRO A 99 -14.91 -27.72 -4.23
N ALA A 100 -15.42 -28.74 -4.91
CA ALA A 100 -16.87 -28.95 -5.04
C ALA A 100 -17.54 -29.49 -3.76
N ASN A 101 -16.76 -30.11 -2.87
CA ASN A 101 -17.23 -30.76 -1.65
C ASN A 101 -17.18 -29.87 -0.40
N CYS A 102 -16.95 -28.56 -0.55
CA CYS A 102 -16.93 -27.63 0.58
C CYS A 102 -18.34 -27.36 1.14
N GLN A 103 -18.43 -27.13 2.44
CA GLN A 103 -19.65 -26.71 3.14
C GLN A 103 -19.56 -25.26 3.62
N LEU A 104 -20.73 -24.63 3.84
CA LEU A 104 -20.77 -23.32 4.50
C LEU A 104 -20.20 -23.42 5.91
N ASP A 105 -19.50 -22.37 6.32
CA ASP A 105 -18.79 -22.27 7.59
C ASP A 105 -17.72 -23.35 7.81
N GLU A 106 -17.33 -24.06 6.75
CA GLU A 106 -16.17 -24.94 6.79
C GLU A 106 -14.88 -24.11 6.80
N ARG A 107 -13.92 -24.55 7.61
CA ARG A 107 -12.58 -23.95 7.68
C ARG A 107 -11.75 -24.41 6.49
N VAL A 108 -11.15 -23.46 5.79
CA VAL A 108 -10.35 -23.71 4.58
C VAL A 108 -9.00 -23.02 4.64
N ALA A 109 -8.03 -23.59 3.94
CA ALA A 109 -6.70 -23.04 3.72
C ALA A 109 -6.70 -22.19 2.44
N ILE A 110 -6.23 -20.95 2.54
CA ILE A 110 -6.23 -19.99 1.44
C ILE A 110 -4.84 -19.96 0.82
N TYR A 111 -4.77 -20.18 -0.49
CA TYR A 111 -3.55 -20.16 -1.28
C TYR A 111 -3.61 -19.10 -2.37
N GLY A 112 -2.55 -18.31 -2.52
CA GLY A 112 -2.36 -17.42 -3.66
C GLY A 112 -1.68 -18.14 -4.82
N ASP A 113 -2.25 -18.03 -6.02
CA ASP A 113 -1.58 -18.44 -7.25
C ASP A 113 -0.45 -17.45 -7.58
N LEU A 114 0.79 -17.95 -7.60
CA LEU A 114 1.98 -17.12 -7.83
C LEU A 114 2.32 -16.94 -9.31
N GLU A 115 1.76 -17.77 -10.19
CA GLU A 115 2.10 -17.78 -11.62
C GLU A 115 0.95 -17.30 -12.50
N GLY A 116 -0.26 -17.21 -11.95
CA GLY A 116 -1.46 -16.82 -12.70
C GLY A 116 -1.96 -17.92 -13.63
N HIS A 117 -1.58 -19.18 -13.37
CA HIS A 117 -1.97 -20.33 -14.18
C HIS A 117 -3.28 -20.98 -13.70
N CYS A 118 -3.78 -20.65 -12.50
CA CYS A 118 -5.05 -21.12 -11.98
C CYS A 118 -6.21 -20.47 -12.73
N LYS A 119 -7.04 -21.30 -13.36
CA LYS A 119 -8.22 -20.82 -14.10
C LYS A 119 -9.39 -20.61 -13.15
N ARG A 120 -10.12 -19.51 -13.35
CA ARG A 120 -11.34 -19.22 -12.59
C ARG A 120 -12.35 -20.37 -12.72
N GLY A 121 -12.90 -20.80 -11.59
CA GLY A 121 -13.83 -21.92 -11.50
C GLY A 121 -13.15 -23.28 -11.39
N LEU A 122 -11.85 -23.38 -11.07
CA LEU A 122 -11.21 -24.68 -10.85
C LEU A 122 -11.92 -25.45 -9.73
N LYS A 123 -12.28 -26.72 -10.00
CA LYS A 123 -13.02 -27.62 -9.08
C LYS A 123 -12.12 -28.58 -8.29
N VAL A 124 -10.93 -28.83 -8.83
CA VAL A 124 -9.98 -29.80 -8.31
C VAL A 124 -8.84 -29.08 -7.61
N LYS A 125 -8.02 -29.84 -6.88
CA LYS A 125 -6.79 -29.34 -6.27
C LYS A 125 -5.90 -28.70 -7.34
N TYR A 126 -5.39 -27.51 -7.04
CA TYR A 126 -4.45 -26.81 -7.90
C TYR A 126 -3.02 -27.28 -7.60
N GLU A 127 -2.35 -27.85 -8.60
CA GLU A 127 -0.98 -28.39 -8.46
C GLU A 127 0.11 -27.39 -8.89
N GLY A 128 -0.27 -26.22 -9.41
CA GLY A 128 0.68 -25.18 -9.78
C GLY A 128 1.32 -24.49 -8.57
N LYS A 129 2.30 -23.62 -8.84
CA LYS A 129 3.04 -22.93 -7.79
C LYS A 129 2.13 -21.96 -7.03
N LYS A 130 1.92 -22.26 -5.75
CA LYS A 130 1.01 -21.53 -4.87
C LYS A 130 1.64 -21.23 -3.52
N LEU A 131 1.19 -20.16 -2.87
CA LEU A 131 1.65 -19.74 -1.54
C LEU A 131 0.48 -19.82 -0.56
N PHE A 132 0.65 -20.53 0.54
CA PHE A 132 -0.30 -20.44 1.65
C PHE A 132 -0.28 -19.02 2.21
N VAL A 133 -1.44 -18.37 2.32
CA VAL A 133 -1.54 -16.98 2.82
C VAL A 133 -2.42 -16.83 4.04
N GLY A 134 -3.19 -17.87 4.41
CA GLY A 134 -4.06 -17.80 5.57
C GLY A 134 -5.08 -18.92 5.68
N THR A 135 -5.93 -18.83 6.70
CA THR A 135 -7.13 -19.68 6.82
C THR A 135 -8.38 -18.82 6.98
N GLY A 136 -9.54 -19.36 6.62
CA GLY A 136 -10.81 -18.67 6.76
C GLY A 136 -11.99 -19.62 6.76
N TYR A 137 -13.18 -19.05 6.98
CA TYR A 137 -14.45 -19.76 6.98
C TYR A 137 -15.24 -19.43 5.73
N LEU A 138 -15.74 -20.47 5.05
CA LEU A 138 -16.48 -20.30 3.81
C LEU A 138 -17.85 -19.66 4.05
N LYS A 139 -18.13 -18.53 3.39
CA LYS A 139 -19.42 -17.82 3.50
C LYS A 139 -20.25 -17.91 2.22
N LYS A 140 -19.65 -18.34 1.11
CA LYS A 140 -20.33 -18.54 -0.17
C LYS A 140 -19.85 -19.84 -0.81
N LEU A 141 -20.78 -20.61 -1.36
CA LEU A 141 -20.47 -21.87 -2.01
C LEU A 141 -20.13 -21.65 -3.48
N ARG A 142 -19.70 -22.72 -4.16
CA ARG A 142 -19.27 -22.65 -5.55
C ARG A 142 -20.33 -22.06 -6.48
N TYR A 143 -21.59 -22.45 -6.32
CA TYR A 143 -22.68 -21.98 -7.17
C TYR A 143 -22.92 -20.47 -7.02
N ASP A 144 -22.68 -19.92 -5.83
CA ASP A 144 -22.75 -18.47 -5.56
C ASP A 144 -21.64 -17.69 -6.25
N LEU A 145 -20.50 -18.33 -6.51
CA LEU A 145 -19.29 -17.68 -7.02
C LEU A 145 -19.11 -17.79 -8.54
N PHE A 146 -19.57 -18.89 -9.13
CA PHE A 146 -19.24 -19.24 -10.53
C PHE A 146 -20.44 -19.54 -11.43
N ASP A 147 -21.59 -19.94 -10.88
CA ASP A 147 -22.68 -20.49 -11.70
C ASP A 147 -23.79 -19.46 -11.97
N ASN A 148 -24.13 -18.60 -11.00
CA ASN A 148 -25.24 -17.64 -11.09
C ASN A 148 -24.98 -16.38 -11.95
N GLY A 149 -24.16 -16.47 -13.01
CA GLY A 149 -23.90 -15.34 -13.91
C GLY A 149 -23.26 -14.12 -13.23
N VAL A 150 -22.63 -14.33 -12.05
CA VAL A 150 -22.00 -13.27 -11.26
C VAL A 150 -20.87 -12.65 -12.07
N GLN A 151 -21.11 -11.46 -12.61
CA GLN A 151 -20.10 -10.65 -13.28
C GLN A 151 -19.12 -10.13 -12.21
N PRO A 152 -17.82 -10.43 -12.33
CA PRO A 152 -16.83 -10.06 -11.32
C PRO A 152 -16.46 -8.57 -11.30
N ARG A 153 -17.12 -7.72 -12.12
CA ARG A 153 -16.78 -6.31 -12.31
C ARG A 153 -17.98 -5.42 -12.00
N GLY A 154 -17.83 -4.52 -11.03
CA GLY A 154 -18.69 -3.34 -10.89
C GLY A 154 -19.71 -3.32 -9.75
N SER A 155 -20.00 -4.44 -9.07
CA SER A 155 -20.73 -4.38 -7.81
C SER A 155 -19.75 -4.15 -6.66
N SER A 156 -20.00 -3.13 -5.83
CA SER A 156 -19.28 -3.02 -4.56
C SER A 156 -19.34 -4.37 -3.83
N PRO A 157 -18.21 -4.93 -3.37
CA PRO A 157 -18.24 -6.16 -2.60
C PRO A 157 -18.99 -5.89 -1.30
N SER A 158 -20.29 -6.19 -1.27
CA SER A 158 -21.12 -5.93 -0.09
C SER A 158 -20.83 -6.95 1.01
N GLU A 159 -20.41 -8.17 0.65
CA GLU A 159 -20.14 -9.26 1.59
C GLU A 159 -18.91 -10.09 1.19
N PRO A 160 -18.10 -10.53 2.17
CA PRO A 160 -16.98 -11.44 1.92
C PRO A 160 -17.46 -12.83 1.49
N ALA A 161 -16.68 -13.48 0.63
CA ALA A 161 -16.89 -14.88 0.24
C ALA A 161 -16.22 -15.85 1.21
N LEU A 162 -15.13 -15.40 1.85
CA LEU A 162 -14.52 -16.04 3.01
C LEU A 162 -14.37 -15.02 4.12
N ASP A 163 -14.78 -15.40 5.32
CA ASP A 163 -14.34 -14.70 6.52
C ASP A 163 -12.92 -15.18 6.84
N SER A 164 -11.90 -14.51 6.27
CA SER A 164 -10.51 -14.83 6.62
C SER A 164 -10.34 -14.60 8.12
N MET A 165 -9.87 -15.59 8.86
CA MET A 165 -9.61 -15.42 10.29
C MET A 165 -8.15 -15.08 10.53
N TRP A 166 -7.28 -15.58 9.65
CA TRP A 166 -5.87 -15.68 9.92
C TRP A 166 -5.07 -15.50 8.65
N VAL A 167 -3.98 -14.74 8.78
CA VAL A 167 -3.11 -14.39 7.67
C VAL A 167 -1.69 -14.73 8.06
N GLY A 168 -1.08 -15.63 7.28
CA GLY A 168 0.30 -16.01 7.47
C GLY A 168 0.76 -16.92 6.35
N SER A 169 1.74 -16.46 5.58
CA SER A 169 2.63 -17.41 4.89
C SER A 169 3.45 -18.12 5.95
N GLY A 170 3.64 -19.43 5.88
CA GLY A 170 4.34 -20.27 6.87
C GLY A 170 5.82 -19.93 7.19
N GLY A 171 6.25 -18.68 6.99
CA GLY A 171 7.41 -18.05 7.61
C GLY A 171 7.02 -17.13 8.79
N PRO A 172 7.93 -16.24 9.25
CA PRO A 172 7.77 -15.48 10.50
C PRO A 172 6.70 -14.37 10.48
N THR A 173 6.02 -14.15 9.34
CA THR A 173 5.10 -13.02 9.15
C THR A 173 3.67 -13.45 9.50
N LYS A 174 3.26 -13.23 10.75
CA LYS A 174 1.88 -13.47 11.25
C LYS A 174 1.13 -12.14 11.33
N GLN A 175 0.61 -11.69 10.20
CA GLN A 175 -0.03 -10.37 10.12
C GLN A 175 -1.43 -10.40 10.74
N ILE A 176 -1.81 -9.27 11.32
CA ILE A 176 -3.10 -9.09 11.96
C ILE A 176 -4.24 -9.02 10.96
N TYR A 177 -5.31 -9.71 11.31
CA TYR A 177 -6.64 -9.53 10.78
C TYR A 177 -7.29 -8.29 11.42
N LEU A 178 -7.58 -7.25 10.64
CA LEU A 178 -8.38 -6.11 11.09
C LEU A 178 -9.64 -6.01 10.24
N ARG A 179 -10.78 -6.24 10.89
CA ARG A 179 -12.07 -6.55 10.25
C ARG A 179 -12.66 -5.45 9.35
N HIS A 180 -12.03 -4.29 9.17
CA HIS A 180 -12.58 -3.23 8.32
C HIS A 180 -11.50 -2.28 7.79
N VAL A 181 -10.83 -2.61 6.69
CA VAL A 181 -10.40 -1.59 5.71
C VAL A 181 -10.29 -2.23 4.32
N CYS A 182 -11.31 -2.10 3.48
CA CYS A 182 -11.18 -2.33 2.03
C CYS A 182 -11.34 -1.00 1.28
N PHE A 183 -10.38 -0.68 0.43
CA PHE A 183 -10.49 0.40 -0.54
C PHE A 183 -10.83 -0.22 -1.90
N SER A 184 -12.05 0.05 -2.40
CA SER A 184 -12.47 -0.30 -3.76
C SER A 184 -12.06 0.82 -4.73
N GLY A 185 -11.46 0.46 -5.86
CA GLY A 185 -11.03 1.42 -6.89
C GLY A 185 -12.14 1.77 -7.88
N GLU A 186 -12.52 3.05 -7.89
CA GLU A 186 -13.05 3.82 -9.02
C GLU A 186 -12.73 5.29 -8.68
N GLN A 187 -11.73 5.89 -9.35
CA GLN A 187 -10.96 7.01 -8.77
C GLN A 187 -11.80 8.27 -8.44
N ASP A 188 -12.78 8.64 -9.25
CA ASP A 188 -13.55 9.88 -9.01
C ASP A 188 -14.69 9.73 -8.00
N HIS A 189 -15.50 8.68 -8.14
CA HIS A 189 -16.59 8.41 -7.21
C HIS A 189 -16.06 7.97 -5.84
N THR A 190 -14.95 7.24 -5.80
CA THR A 190 -14.32 6.82 -4.54
C THR A 190 -13.70 7.99 -3.81
N PHE A 191 -13.02 8.91 -4.51
CA PHE A 191 -12.45 10.10 -3.87
C PHE A 191 -13.55 10.97 -3.25
N SER A 192 -14.57 11.32 -4.03
CA SER A 192 -15.71 12.12 -3.56
C SER A 192 -16.46 11.45 -2.39
N ARG A 193 -16.64 10.13 -2.45
CA ARG A 193 -17.21 9.33 -1.36
C ARG A 193 -16.32 9.32 -0.11
N ASN A 194 -15.00 9.29 -0.27
CA ASN A 194 -14.06 9.31 0.85
C ASN A 194 -14.00 10.70 1.50
N VAL A 195 -13.98 11.78 0.71
CA VAL A 195 -14.02 13.16 1.21
C VAL A 195 -15.29 13.37 2.04
N SER A 196 -16.45 13.07 1.48
CA SER A 196 -17.75 13.17 2.19
C SER A 196 -17.77 12.32 3.48
N ARG A 197 -17.25 11.08 3.44
CA ARG A 197 -17.13 10.24 4.65
C ARG A 197 -16.15 10.79 5.67
N SER A 198 -15.12 11.53 5.27
CA SER A 198 -14.04 12.00 6.14
C SER A 198 -14.37 13.29 6.90
N ARG A 199 -15.49 13.96 6.61
CA ARG A 199 -15.88 15.29 7.11
C ARG A 199 -14.94 16.43 6.71
N VAL A 200 -14.09 16.22 5.70
CA VAL A 200 -13.24 17.28 5.14
C VAL A 200 -14.08 18.17 4.23
N THR A 201 -14.08 19.47 4.47
CA THR A 201 -14.89 20.47 3.73
C THR A 201 -14.07 21.38 2.82
N CYS A 202 -12.75 21.34 2.91
CA CYS A 202 -11.83 22.23 2.18
C CYS A 202 -11.18 21.57 0.96
N VAL A 203 -11.84 20.57 0.36
CA VAL A 203 -11.31 19.84 -0.80
C VAL A 203 -12.24 20.05 -1.98
N ASN A 204 -11.69 20.64 -3.04
CA ASN A 204 -12.32 20.74 -4.35
C ASN A 204 -11.64 19.74 -5.28
N ALA A 205 -12.41 18.77 -5.79
CA ALA A 205 -11.91 17.72 -6.67
C ALA A 205 -12.31 18.00 -8.11
N PHE A 206 -11.37 17.84 -9.04
CA PHE A 206 -11.61 18.03 -10.47
C PHE A 206 -11.05 16.85 -11.25
N ALA A 207 -11.88 16.23 -12.09
CA ALA A 207 -11.42 15.24 -13.07
C ALA A 207 -10.79 16.00 -14.24
N PHE A 208 -9.47 16.18 -14.19
CA PHE A 208 -8.73 16.99 -15.16
C PHE A 208 -7.33 16.42 -15.40
N ASP A 209 -6.86 16.53 -16.64
CA ASP A 209 -5.52 16.11 -17.05
C ASP A 209 -4.46 17.02 -16.43
N SER A 210 -3.67 16.49 -15.48
CA SER A 210 -2.69 17.28 -14.73
C SER A 210 -1.59 17.88 -15.62
N THR A 211 -1.35 17.32 -16.81
CA THR A 211 -0.36 17.85 -17.76
C THR A 211 -0.81 19.16 -18.41
N LYS A 212 -2.10 19.51 -18.30
CA LYS A 212 -2.73 20.70 -18.89
C LYS A 212 -3.15 21.73 -17.84
N LEU A 213 -2.61 21.66 -16.61
CA LEU A 213 -3.07 22.49 -15.49
C LEU A 213 -2.79 23.99 -15.64
N TYR A 214 -1.88 24.39 -16.51
CA TYR A 214 -1.52 25.80 -16.69
C TYR A 214 -2.30 26.44 -17.85
N SER A 215 -2.89 27.62 -17.61
CA SER A 215 -3.42 28.49 -18.68
C SER A 215 -3.21 29.97 -18.35
N ALA A 216 -2.74 30.74 -19.34
CA ALA A 216 -2.63 32.20 -19.25
C ALA A 216 -3.99 32.91 -19.32
N GLU A 217 -5.01 32.25 -19.86
CA GLU A 217 -6.37 32.77 -20.02
C GLU A 217 -7.30 32.39 -18.85
N SER A 218 -6.75 31.78 -17.79
CA SER A 218 -7.54 31.36 -16.63
C SER A 218 -8.13 32.55 -15.88
N SER A 219 -9.42 32.46 -15.51
CA SER A 219 -10.14 33.46 -14.71
C SER A 219 -9.83 33.42 -13.22
N GLY A 220 -8.88 32.58 -12.78
CA GLY A 220 -8.42 32.49 -11.39
C GLY A 220 -8.62 31.11 -10.77
N ILE A 221 -8.21 30.96 -9.51
CA ILE A 221 -8.22 29.66 -8.81
C ILE A 221 -9.64 29.13 -8.53
N ASN A 222 -10.63 30.04 -8.43
CA ASN A 222 -12.01 29.69 -8.06
C ASN A 222 -12.83 29.12 -9.23
N SER A 223 -12.38 29.26 -10.48
CA SER A 223 -13.09 28.75 -11.66
C SER A 223 -12.78 27.28 -11.99
N GLY A 224 -11.94 26.61 -11.19
CA GLY A 224 -11.44 25.27 -11.49
C GLY A 224 -10.29 25.27 -12.50
N PRO A 225 -9.72 24.10 -12.82
CA PRO A 225 -8.61 23.97 -13.75
C PRO A 225 -9.05 24.29 -15.20
N PRO A 226 -8.14 24.83 -16.04
CA PRO A 226 -6.73 25.14 -15.76
C PRO A 226 -6.53 26.42 -14.94
N PHE A 227 -5.41 26.51 -14.23
CA PHE A 227 -5.06 27.55 -13.27
C PHE A 227 -3.96 28.51 -13.80
N PRO A 228 -3.90 29.76 -13.30
CA PRO A 228 -2.85 30.69 -13.67
C PRO A 228 -1.51 30.33 -12.99
N ILE A 229 -0.40 30.82 -13.55
CA ILE A 229 0.95 30.61 -12.99
C ILE A 229 1.06 31.20 -11.57
N ASN A 230 1.83 30.55 -10.70
CA ASN A 230 2.11 31.01 -9.33
C ASN A 230 0.85 31.26 -8.47
N SER A 231 -0.20 30.45 -8.64
CA SER A 231 -1.47 30.58 -7.91
C SER A 231 -1.60 29.69 -6.68
N PHE A 232 -0.64 28.79 -6.44
CA PHE A 232 -0.64 27.86 -5.30
C PHE A 232 0.59 28.09 -4.41
N ASP A 233 0.37 28.13 -3.10
CA ASP A 233 1.46 28.25 -2.11
C ASP A 233 2.30 26.98 -2.03
N LYS A 234 1.68 25.82 -2.20
CA LYS A 234 2.32 24.50 -2.14
C LYS A 234 1.70 23.57 -3.16
N VAL A 235 2.54 22.71 -3.75
CA VAL A 235 2.14 21.69 -4.71
C VAL A 235 2.67 20.35 -4.23
N LEU A 236 1.78 19.35 -4.13
CA LEU A 236 2.15 17.96 -3.90
C LEU A 236 2.00 17.21 -5.21
N LEU A 237 3.08 16.54 -5.66
CA LEU A 237 3.09 15.70 -6.84
C LEU A 237 3.32 14.25 -6.42
N ASP A 238 2.24 13.48 -6.31
CA ASP A 238 2.27 12.02 -6.18
C ASP A 238 2.18 11.41 -7.59
N ALA A 239 3.32 11.39 -8.29
CA ALA A 239 3.37 11.02 -9.70
C ALA A 239 3.02 9.54 -9.91
N PRO A 240 2.33 9.18 -11.01
CA PRO A 240 2.17 7.78 -11.38
C PRO A 240 3.55 7.15 -11.60
N CYS A 241 3.81 6.03 -10.94
CA CYS A 241 5.09 5.34 -10.96
C CYS A 241 4.92 3.85 -11.28
N SER A 242 6.04 3.15 -11.45
CA SER A 242 6.04 1.70 -11.69
C SER A 242 5.42 0.87 -10.56
N GLY A 243 5.31 1.42 -9.36
CA GLY A 243 4.75 0.73 -8.19
C GLY A 243 5.64 -0.40 -7.66
N LEU A 244 6.91 -0.48 -8.07
CA LEU A 244 7.83 -1.57 -7.73
C LEU A 244 8.21 -1.62 -6.24
N GLY A 245 7.90 -0.59 -5.46
CA GLY A 245 8.07 -0.58 -4.01
C GLY A 245 6.93 -1.24 -3.22
N GLN A 246 5.81 -1.62 -3.86
CA GLN A 246 4.65 -2.17 -3.14
C GLN A 246 4.98 -3.48 -2.44
N ARG A 247 4.38 -3.74 -1.28
CA ARG A 247 4.58 -4.97 -0.50
C ARG A 247 3.27 -5.50 0.11
N PRO A 248 3.08 -6.84 0.15
CA PRO A 248 3.91 -7.88 -0.47
C PRO A 248 3.71 -7.96 -2.00
N GLN A 249 4.78 -8.26 -2.73
CA GLN A 249 4.75 -8.60 -4.15
C GLN A 249 4.91 -10.10 -4.34
N LEU A 250 3.79 -10.77 -4.61
CA LEU A 250 3.75 -12.22 -4.81
C LEU A 250 4.03 -12.64 -6.25
N HIS A 251 3.84 -11.72 -7.20
CA HIS A 251 4.15 -11.92 -8.60
C HIS A 251 4.85 -10.67 -9.14
N ASN A 252 6.08 -10.83 -9.61
CA ASN A 252 6.80 -9.77 -10.32
C ASN A 252 7.43 -10.39 -11.58
N LYS A 253 7.16 -9.78 -12.74
CA LYS A 253 7.69 -10.23 -14.04
C LYS A 253 9.16 -9.82 -14.26
N MET A 254 9.70 -8.93 -13.43
CA MET A 254 11.09 -8.52 -13.49
C MET A 254 12.03 -9.60 -12.96
N THR A 255 13.19 -9.75 -13.61
CA THR A 255 14.21 -10.70 -13.17
C THR A 255 14.90 -10.20 -11.88
N PRO A 256 15.44 -11.09 -11.03
CA PRO A 256 16.19 -10.70 -9.83
C PRO A 256 17.34 -9.72 -10.12
N LYS A 257 17.99 -9.87 -11.28
CA LYS A 257 19.06 -8.98 -11.75
C LYS A 257 18.55 -7.56 -12.02
N MET A 258 17.36 -7.41 -12.59
CA MET A 258 16.72 -6.10 -12.75
C MET A 258 16.37 -5.52 -11.38
N ILE A 259 15.83 -6.30 -10.45
CA ILE A 259 15.46 -5.79 -9.11
C ILE A 259 16.67 -5.19 -8.36
N HIS A 260 17.85 -5.80 -8.43
CA HIS A 260 19.06 -5.26 -7.80
C HIS A 260 19.60 -3.97 -8.44
N THR A 261 19.58 -3.87 -9.77
CA THR A 261 19.97 -2.61 -10.44
C THR A 261 18.90 -1.53 -10.28
N CYS A 262 17.64 -1.94 -10.10
CA CYS A 262 16.45 -1.09 -10.05
C CYS A 262 15.90 -0.99 -8.63
N THR A 263 16.74 -0.83 -7.58
CA THR A 263 16.34 -0.86 -6.15
C THR A 263 15.37 0.29 -5.86
N VAL A 264 14.12 0.07 -6.27
CA VAL A 264 13.00 0.97 -6.59
C VAL A 264 13.41 2.24 -7.33
N THR A 265 13.77 2.05 -8.62
CA THR A 265 14.02 3.02 -9.71
C THR A 265 14.65 4.35 -9.33
N ASP A 266 15.98 4.44 -9.41
CA ASP A 266 16.65 5.75 -9.31
C ASP A 266 16.18 6.68 -10.42
N GLU A 267 15.85 6.17 -11.60
CA GLU A 267 15.38 6.98 -12.73
C GLU A 267 14.05 7.69 -12.44
N GLU A 268 13.15 7.06 -11.67
CA GLU A 268 11.88 7.67 -11.24
C GLU A 268 12.04 8.52 -9.96
N ASN A 269 13.20 8.44 -9.29
CA ASN A 269 13.45 9.05 -7.98
C ASN A 269 14.62 10.05 -8.02
N GLU A 270 15.84 9.61 -7.67
CA GLU A 270 17.04 10.47 -7.66
C GLU A 270 17.30 11.13 -9.03
N GLY A 271 17.11 10.40 -10.12
CA GLY A 271 17.21 10.90 -11.49
C GLY A 271 16.20 12.01 -11.80
N MET A 272 14.96 11.91 -11.29
CA MET A 272 13.97 12.98 -11.43
C MET A 272 14.35 14.23 -10.62
N VAL A 273 14.98 14.07 -9.46
CA VAL A 273 15.50 15.20 -8.67
C VAL A 273 16.63 15.90 -9.41
N VAL A 274 17.60 15.13 -9.93
CA VAL A 274 18.72 15.67 -10.74
C VAL A 274 18.19 16.42 -11.95
N TRP A 275 17.28 15.80 -12.70
CA TRP A 275 16.65 16.42 -13.87
C TRP A 275 15.90 17.72 -13.50
N ALA A 276 15.16 17.73 -12.39
CA ALA A 276 14.40 18.92 -11.97
C ALA A 276 15.33 20.08 -11.60
N LEU A 277 16.44 19.81 -10.91
CA LEU A 277 17.43 20.83 -10.53
C LEU A 277 18.17 21.39 -11.75
N ASP A 278 18.47 20.56 -12.75
CA ASP A 278 19.09 21.00 -14.01
C ASP A 278 18.09 21.79 -14.88
N LYS A 279 16.87 21.28 -15.02
CA LYS A 279 15.86 21.85 -15.93
C LYS A 279 15.27 23.16 -15.41
N PHE A 280 15.15 23.31 -14.10
CA PHE A 280 14.49 24.46 -13.47
C PHE A 280 15.44 25.17 -12.50
N PRO A 281 16.22 26.17 -12.96
CA PRO A 281 17.15 26.93 -12.11
C PRO A 281 16.50 27.68 -10.95
N CYS A 282 15.18 27.87 -11.00
CA CYS A 282 14.40 28.47 -9.93
C CYS A 282 14.02 27.49 -8.81
N LEU A 283 14.29 26.19 -8.95
CA LEU A 283 14.08 25.21 -7.90
C LEU A 283 15.36 25.02 -7.09
N ARG A 284 15.21 24.95 -5.77
CA ARG A 284 16.24 24.43 -4.87
C ARG A 284 15.68 23.28 -4.06
N LEU A 285 16.49 22.23 -3.93
CA LEU A 285 16.21 21.13 -3.03
C LEU A 285 16.27 21.62 -1.58
N ILE A 286 15.34 21.17 -0.76
CA ILE A 286 15.31 21.43 0.68
C ILE A 286 15.13 20.11 1.44
N PRO A 287 15.55 20.02 2.71
CA PRO A 287 15.27 18.85 3.54
C PRO A 287 13.77 18.53 3.58
N ALA A 288 13.42 17.29 3.25
CA ALA A 288 12.04 16.81 3.27
C ALA A 288 11.61 16.46 4.70
N GLU A 289 11.56 17.45 5.59
CA GLU A 289 11.25 17.25 7.02
C GLU A 289 9.79 16.76 7.27
N PRO A 290 9.56 15.91 8.28
CA PRO A 290 10.56 15.27 9.13
C PRO A 290 11.31 14.14 8.43
N LEU A 291 12.62 14.03 8.68
CA LEU A 291 13.50 13.01 8.11
C LEU A 291 13.41 11.67 8.90
N LEU A 292 12.65 10.72 8.37
CA LEU A 292 12.39 9.40 8.96
C LEU A 292 13.02 8.25 8.15
N GLY A 293 13.07 8.39 6.82
CA GLY A 293 13.65 7.41 5.91
C GLY A 293 15.18 7.52 5.81
N GLY A 294 15.78 6.59 5.07
CA GLY A 294 17.19 6.67 4.67
C GLY A 294 17.46 7.82 3.69
N PRO A 295 18.73 8.13 3.39
CA PRO A 295 19.10 9.14 2.40
C PRO A 295 18.87 8.62 0.97
N GLY A 296 19.05 9.50 -0.02
CA GLY A 296 19.10 9.10 -1.43
C GLY A 296 20.28 8.15 -1.72
N LEU A 297 20.18 7.38 -2.81
CA LEU A 297 21.22 6.44 -3.22
C LEU A 297 22.55 7.15 -3.57
N ALA A 298 23.67 6.51 -3.22
CA ALA A 298 25.01 6.98 -3.61
C ALA A 298 25.23 6.84 -5.12
N ASP A 299 26.09 7.69 -5.69
CA ASP A 299 26.51 7.64 -7.09
C ASP A 299 25.37 7.77 -8.12
N LYS A 300 24.24 8.38 -7.73
CA LYS A 300 23.06 8.64 -8.58
C LYS A 300 22.89 10.11 -8.97
N GLY A 301 23.98 10.87 -8.99
CA GLY A 301 24.01 12.27 -9.43
C GLY A 301 23.68 13.32 -8.37
N LEU A 302 23.21 12.92 -7.18
CA LEU A 302 23.06 13.80 -6.02
C LEU A 302 24.33 13.80 -5.16
N SER A 303 24.74 14.98 -4.68
CA SER A 303 25.80 15.08 -3.66
C SER A 303 25.34 14.51 -2.32
N ASP A 304 26.26 14.19 -1.40
CA ASP A 304 25.88 13.69 -0.06
C ASP A 304 24.97 14.66 0.71
N GLU A 305 25.19 15.96 0.54
CA GLU A 305 24.32 16.99 1.12
C GLU A 305 22.89 16.89 0.54
N GLN A 306 22.75 16.74 -0.78
CA GLN A 306 21.45 16.57 -1.44
C GLN A 306 20.79 15.23 -1.10
N ARG A 307 21.58 14.15 -0.98
CA ARG A 307 21.11 12.83 -0.56
C ARG A 307 20.53 12.86 0.85
N LEU A 308 21.06 13.69 1.74
CA LEU A 308 20.51 13.94 3.07
C LEU A 308 19.19 14.74 3.04
N MET A 309 18.92 15.51 1.99
CA MET A 309 17.69 16.29 1.88
C MET A 309 16.49 15.46 1.41
N VAL A 310 16.71 14.46 0.56
CA VAL A 310 15.67 13.51 0.11
C VAL A 310 15.46 12.38 1.13
N GLN A 311 14.39 11.61 0.98
CA GLN A 311 14.13 10.43 1.80
C GLN A 311 13.81 9.21 0.96
N ARG A 312 14.41 8.08 1.32
CA ARG A 312 14.11 6.77 0.75
C ARG A 312 13.69 5.80 1.84
N PHE A 313 12.60 5.11 1.59
CA PHE A 313 12.07 4.05 2.45
C PHE A 313 12.34 2.70 1.75
N GLY A 314 12.97 1.78 2.47
CA GLY A 314 13.40 0.50 1.92
C GLY A 314 14.38 -0.25 2.83
N PRO A 315 14.84 -1.44 2.41
CA PRO A 315 15.64 -2.32 3.27
C PRO A 315 17.09 -1.83 3.44
N THR A 316 17.54 -0.89 2.60
CA THR A 316 18.91 -0.37 2.56
C THR A 316 19.30 0.28 3.87
N ILE A 317 20.50 -0.03 4.35
CA ILE A 317 21.15 0.66 5.47
C ILE A 317 22.26 1.51 4.87
N ASP A 318 22.23 2.80 5.18
CA ASP A 318 23.22 3.77 4.72
C ASP A 318 23.82 4.48 5.94
N SER A 319 25.14 4.60 5.99
CA SER A 319 25.85 5.26 7.09
C SER A 319 25.63 6.77 7.14
N LEU A 320 25.25 7.39 6.02
CA LEU A 320 25.01 8.83 5.95
C LEU A 320 23.77 9.26 6.76
N ARG A 321 22.72 8.42 6.76
CA ARG A 321 21.58 8.55 7.69
C ARG A 321 20.98 7.17 7.99
N PRO A 322 21.34 6.56 9.13
CA PRO A 322 20.68 5.35 9.59
C PRO A 322 19.20 5.60 9.85
N SER A 323 18.33 4.69 9.41
CA SER A 323 16.88 4.75 9.65
C SER A 323 16.41 3.58 10.50
N GLU A 324 15.41 3.85 11.34
CA GLU A 324 14.83 2.85 12.23
C GLU A 324 14.14 1.73 11.46
N GLU A 325 14.05 0.55 12.08
CA GLU A 325 13.45 -0.63 11.45
C GLU A 325 12.01 -0.40 10.98
N ILE A 326 11.21 0.39 11.71
CA ILE A 326 9.83 0.69 11.32
C ILE A 326 9.71 1.44 9.98
N TYR A 327 10.71 2.25 9.64
CA TYR A 327 10.76 2.97 8.36
C TYR A 327 11.45 2.14 7.28
N ARG A 328 12.42 1.29 7.64
CA ARG A 328 13.08 0.38 6.69
C ARG A 328 12.21 -0.81 6.29
N ASP A 329 11.40 -1.32 7.20
CA ASP A 329 10.43 -2.38 6.95
C ASP A 329 9.04 -1.82 6.59
N SER A 330 9.03 -0.88 5.64
CA SER A 330 7.82 -0.31 5.04
C SER A 330 7.75 -0.65 3.55
N ILE A 331 6.84 -0.05 2.79
CA ILE A 331 6.91 -0.16 1.32
C ILE A 331 8.10 0.64 0.78
N GLY A 332 8.55 0.34 -0.43
CA GLY A 332 9.48 1.20 -1.16
C GLY A 332 8.82 2.53 -1.47
N PHE A 333 9.40 3.63 -0.98
CA PHE A 333 8.86 4.98 -1.15
C PHE A 333 9.98 6.02 -1.23
N PHE A 334 9.74 7.14 -1.90
CA PHE A 334 10.72 8.21 -2.07
C PHE A 334 10.07 9.58 -1.90
N ILE A 335 10.78 10.51 -1.26
CA ILE A 335 10.30 11.87 -1.01
C ILE A 335 11.41 12.86 -1.33
N ALA A 336 11.09 13.85 -2.17
CA ALA A 336 11.91 15.04 -2.38
C ALA A 336 11.06 16.29 -2.18
N ALA A 337 11.65 17.32 -1.58
CA ALA A 337 10.99 18.60 -1.34
C ALA A 337 11.80 19.72 -1.98
N PHE A 338 11.11 20.66 -2.62
CA PHE A 338 11.74 21.79 -3.30
C PHE A 338 11.13 23.09 -2.83
N THR A 339 11.93 24.15 -2.85
CA THR A 339 11.44 25.53 -2.78
C THR A 339 11.66 26.21 -4.13
N LYS A 340 10.67 27.01 -4.55
CA LYS A 340 10.80 27.89 -5.71
C LYS A 340 11.39 29.22 -5.26
N ILE A 341 12.38 29.71 -5.99
CA ILE A 341 13.04 30.98 -5.73
C ILE A 341 12.57 31.99 -6.78
N PRO A 342 12.21 33.22 -6.35
CA PRO A 342 11.91 34.29 -7.29
C PRO A 342 13.09 34.50 -8.25
N ALA A 343 12.80 34.77 -9.52
CA ALA A 343 13.85 35.24 -10.42
C ALA A 343 14.52 36.48 -9.80
N PRO A 344 15.85 36.66 -9.97
CA PRO A 344 16.48 37.92 -9.59
C PRO A 344 15.71 39.04 -10.28
N LEU A 345 15.30 40.06 -9.52
CA LEU A 345 14.87 41.33 -10.11
C LEU A 345 15.99 41.74 -11.06
N ALA A 346 15.71 41.79 -12.36
CA ALA A 346 16.63 42.40 -13.30
C ALA A 346 16.93 43.79 -12.76
N THR A 347 18.18 44.02 -12.36
CA THR A 347 18.66 45.36 -12.04
C THR A 347 18.38 46.21 -13.27
N LEU A 348 17.33 47.03 -13.20
CA LEU A 348 17.13 48.14 -14.12
C LEU A 348 18.35 49.04 -13.95
N THR A 349 19.35 48.83 -14.79
CA THR A 349 20.40 49.82 -15.02
C THR A 349 19.70 51.02 -15.65
N HIS A 350 19.48 52.04 -14.82
CA HIS A 350 19.02 53.36 -15.24
C HIS A 350 20.06 54.07 -16.11
#